data_AF-A0A971X7X9-F1
#
_entry.id   AF-A0A971X7X9-F1
#
_cell.length_a   1.000
_cell.length_b   1.000
_cell.length_c   1.000
_cell.angle_alpha   90.00
_cell.angle_beta   90.00
_cell.angle_gamma   90.00
#
_symmetry.space_group_name_H-M   'P 1'
#
loop_
_entity.id
_entity.type
_entity.pdbx_description
1 polymer ?
#
loop_
_entity_poly.entity_id
_entity_poly.type
_entity_poly.pdbx_seq_one_letter_code
_entity_poly.pdbx_strand_id
1 'polypeptide(L)'
;MFDMPFTNLETYYYLRSYAFVIIIAAVRATPAAKGIVKRINKNKKGRLITGILEPAAHAALLLLVTGYLVDGSFNPFLYFRF
;
A
#
# COMPACT_ATOMS: atom_id res chain seq x y z
N MET A 1 -23.72 -14.33 -17.71
CA MET A 1 -23.20 -14.41 -16.33
C MET A 1 -21.80 -14.97 -16.43
N PHE A 2 -20.79 -14.29 -15.87
CA PHE A 2 -19.41 -14.76 -15.97
C PHE A 2 -19.22 -16.00 -15.07
N ASP A 3 -19.18 -17.20 -15.66
CA ASP A 3 -18.73 -18.42 -14.98
C ASP A 3 -17.20 -18.40 -14.86
N MET A 4 -16.68 -17.47 -14.06
CA MET A 4 -15.25 -17.42 -13.76
C MET A 4 -14.96 -18.26 -12.51
N PRO A 5 -14.07 -19.27 -12.60
CA PRO A 5 -13.70 -20.06 -11.45
C PRO A 5 -12.99 -19.18 -10.41
N PHE A 6 -13.20 -19.48 -9.12
CA PHE A 6 -12.60 -18.74 -7.99
C PHE A 6 -11.06 -18.68 -8.04
N THR A 7 -10.43 -19.64 -8.71
CA THR A 7 -8.99 -19.70 -8.91
C THR A 7 -8.70 -19.92 -10.39
N ASN A 8 -7.95 -18.99 -10.98
CA ASN A 8 -7.38 -19.11 -12.31
C ASN A 8 -5.86 -18.86 -12.28
N LEU A 9 -5.19 -19.05 -13.40
CA LEU A 9 -3.74 -18.89 -13.50
C LEU A 9 -3.29 -17.45 -13.23
N GLU A 10 -4.10 -16.47 -13.63
CA GLU A 10 -3.88 -15.04 -13.36
C GLU A 10 -3.94 -14.71 -11.87
N THR A 11 -4.92 -15.27 -11.14
CA THR A 11 -5.10 -15.10 -9.69
C THR A 11 -3.87 -15.61 -8.97
N TYR A 12 -3.37 -16.79 -9.35
CA TYR A 12 -2.15 -17.35 -8.77
C TYR A 12 -0.92 -16.48 -9.08
N TYR A 13 -0.80 -16.00 -10.32
CA TYR A 13 0.28 -15.10 -10.74
C TYR A 13 0.30 -13.80 -9.93
N TYR A 14 -0.86 -13.16 -9.77
CA TYR A 14 -0.99 -11.94 -8.98
C TYR A 14 -0.77 -12.19 -7.49
N LEU A 15 -1.34 -13.27 -6.93
CA LEU A 15 -1.13 -13.62 -5.54
C LEU A 15 0.37 -13.81 -5.22
N ARG A 16 1.11 -14.47 -6.11
CA ARG A 16 2.56 -14.68 -5.94
C ARG A 16 3.35 -13.39 -6.15
N SER A 17 3.05 -12.61 -7.18
CA SER A 17 3.76 -11.37 -7.50
C SER A 17 3.56 -10.29 -6.42
N TYR A 18 2.36 -10.22 -5.83
CA TYR A 18 2.00 -9.25 -4.80
C TYR A 18 2.05 -9.84 -3.38
N ALA A 19 2.50 -11.08 -3.19
CA ALA A 19 2.52 -11.76 -1.89
C ALA A 19 3.19 -10.92 -0.80
N PHE A 20 4.34 -10.32 -1.13
CA PHE A 20 5.08 -9.46 -0.20
C PHE A 20 4.27 -8.25 0.26
N VAL A 21 3.61 -7.56 -0.69
CA VAL A 21 2.76 -6.41 -0.43
C VAL A 21 1.57 -6.81 0.44
N ILE A 22 0.94 -7.95 0.12
CA ILE A 22 -0.20 -8.51 0.87
C ILE A 22 0.19 -8.83 2.31
N ILE A 23 1.36 -9.43 2.54
CA ILE A 23 1.86 -9.74 3.89
C ILE A 23 2.04 -8.45 4.70
N ILE A 24 2.68 -7.42 4.14
CA ILE A 24 2.86 -6.13 4.82
C ILE A 24 1.51 -5.49 5.13
N ALA A 25 0.58 -5.52 4.18
CA ALA A 25 -0.77 -4.97 4.36
C ALA A 25 -1.51 -5.70 5.48
N ALA A 26 -1.47 -7.04 5.50
CA ALA A 26 -2.11 -7.85 6.55
C ALA A 26 -1.54 -7.53 7.95
N VAL A 27 -0.21 -7.43 8.07
CA VAL A 27 0.44 -7.08 9.34
C VAL A 27 0.01 -5.68 9.81
N ARG A 28 -0.03 -4.69 8.89
CA ARG A 28 -0.45 -3.32 9.22
C ARG A 28 -1.95 -3.19 9.50
N ALA A 29 -2.79 -4.01 8.86
CA ALA A 29 -4.23 -4.05 9.08
C ALA A 29 -4.59 -4.67 10.44
N THR A 30 -3.68 -5.45 11.02
CA THR A 30 -3.91 -6.13 12.30
C THR A 30 -3.76 -5.15 13.48
N PRO A 31 -4.65 -5.18 14.49
CA PRO A 31 -4.55 -4.32 15.69
C PRO A 31 -3.26 -4.52 16.51
N ALA A 32 -2.49 -5.59 16.24
CA ALA A 32 -1.15 -5.82 16.79
C ALA A 32 -0.20 -4.63 16.54
N ALA A 33 -0.29 -3.97 15.38
CA ALA A 33 0.51 -2.79 15.07
C ALA A 33 0.24 -1.63 16.06
N LYS A 34 -1.02 -1.43 16.48
CA LYS A 34 -1.39 -0.42 17.49
C LYS A 34 -0.75 -0.70 18.84
N GLY A 35 -0.64 -1.98 19.23
CA GLY A 35 0.02 -2.40 20.46
C GLY A 35 1.51 -2.05 20.48
N ILE A 36 2.20 -2.23 19.35
CA ILE A 36 3.62 -1.90 19.19
C ILE A 36 3.82 -0.37 19.27
N VAL A 37 3.02 0.40 18.53
CA VAL A 37 3.06 1.88 18.58
C VAL A 37 2.81 2.39 19.99
N LYS A 38 1.84 1.81 20.72
CA LYS A 38 1.57 2.18 22.12
C LYS A 38 2.74 1.89 23.05
N ARG A 39 3.49 0.79 22.83
CA ARG A 39 4.71 0.48 23.59
C ARG A 39 5.84 1.47 23.28
N ILE A 40 6.03 1.82 22.01
CA ILE A 40 7.03 2.81 21.57
C ILE A 40 6.71 4.19 22.18
N ASN A 41 5.43 4.56 22.23
CA ASN A 41 4.96 5.84 22.74
C ASN A 41 5.05 6.01 24.26
N LYS A 42 5.46 4.96 25.01
CA LYS A 42 5.74 5.09 26.44
C LYS A 42 6.91 6.03 26.72
N ASN A 43 7.86 6.13 25.79
CA ASN A 43 9.02 7.00 25.93
C ASN A 43 8.82 8.30 25.14
N LYS A 44 9.30 9.42 25.70
CA LYS A 44 9.17 10.78 25.10
C LYS A 44 9.74 10.86 23.67
N LYS A 45 10.88 10.18 23.42
CA LYS A 45 11.48 10.05 22.09
C LYS A 45 10.62 9.25 21.12
N GLY A 46 10.02 8.15 21.57
CA GLY A 46 9.15 7.31 20.74
C GLY A 46 7.91 8.07 20.27
N ARG A 47 7.29 8.84 21.18
CA ARG A 47 6.14 9.69 20.85
C ARG A 47 6.46 10.79 19.83
N LEU A 48 7.66 11.38 19.92
CA LEU A 48 8.13 12.35 18.92
C LEU A 48 8.30 11.69 17.55
N ILE A 49 8.95 10.53 17.51
CA ILE A 49 9.20 9.78 16.27
C ILE A 49 7.86 9.40 15.61
N THR A 50 6.91 8.83 16.36
CA THR A 50 5.62 8.46 15.78
C THR A 50 4.83 9.69 15.31
N GLY A 51 4.91 10.81 16.04
CA GLY A 51 4.21 12.04 15.68
C GLY A 51 4.67 12.65 14.36
N ILE A 52 5.92 12.40 13.92
CA ILE A 52 6.44 12.85 12.63
C ILE A 52 6.30 11.74 11.58
N LEU A 53 6.58 10.49 11.94
CA LEU A 53 6.58 9.36 11.03
C LEU A 53 5.18 9.07 10.47
N GLU A 54 4.13 9.22 11.28
CA GLU A 54 2.75 8.98 10.86
C GLU A 54 2.30 9.95 9.75
N PRO A 55 2.35 11.29 9.91
CA PRO A 55 2.01 12.20 8.82
C PRO A 55 2.97 12.10 7.64
N ALA A 56 4.27 11.88 7.87
CA ALA A 56 5.24 11.71 6.80
C ALA A 56 4.94 10.47 5.93
N ALA A 57 4.55 9.34 6.55
CA ALA A 57 4.17 8.14 5.81
C ALA A 57 2.91 8.35 4.96
N HIS A 58 1.91 9.08 5.47
CA HIS A 58 0.71 9.42 4.70
C HIS A 58 1.02 10.39 3.55
N ALA A 59 1.86 11.39 3.78
CA ALA A 59 2.32 12.31 2.74
C ALA A 59 3.11 11.58 1.64
N ALA A 60 4.02 10.68 2.03
CA ALA A 60 4.77 9.86 1.08
C ALA A 60 3.85 8.94 0.26
N LEU A 61 2.85 8.31 0.90
CA LEU A 61 1.86 7.49 0.21
C LEU A 61 1.05 8.32 -0.79
N LEU A 62 0.62 9.53 -0.41
CA LEU A 62 -0.09 10.45 -1.29
C LEU A 62 0.77 10.81 -2.50
N LEU A 63 2.04 11.18 -2.29
CA LEU A 63 2.99 11.50 -3.37
C LEU A 63 3.21 10.30 -4.31
N LEU A 64 3.38 9.10 -3.75
CA LEU A 64 3.56 7.87 -4.53
C LEU A 64 2.34 7.61 -5.42
N VAL A 65 1.13 7.61 -4.83
CA VAL A 65 -0.11 7.39 -5.59
C VAL A 65 -0.31 8.48 -6.63
N THR A 66 0.00 9.74 -6.30
CA THR A 66 -0.08 10.87 -7.23
C THR A 66 0.90 10.68 -8.40
N GLY A 67 2.14 10.29 -8.12
CA GLY A 67 3.14 9.99 -9.14
C GLY A 67 2.70 8.85 -10.07
N TYR A 68 2.16 7.78 -9.51
CA TYR A 68 1.60 6.66 -10.29
C TYR A 68 0.40 7.08 -11.14
N LEU A 69 -0.49 7.92 -10.60
CA LEU A 69 -1.62 8.46 -11.34
C LEU A 69 -1.16 9.36 -12.49
N VAL A 70 -0.17 10.22 -12.26
CA VAL A 70 0.44 11.08 -13.27
C VAL A 70 1.08 10.25 -14.37
N ASP A 71 1.91 9.28 -14.02
CA ASP A 71 2.58 8.38 -14.96
C ASP A 71 1.57 7.59 -15.81
N GLY A 72 0.54 7.03 -15.18
CA GLY A 72 -0.55 6.37 -15.89
C GLY A 72 -1.42 7.30 -16.74
N SER A 73 -1.56 8.58 -16.33
CA SER A 73 -2.34 9.58 -17.08
C SER A 73 -1.59 10.04 -18.33
N PHE A 74 -0.27 10.20 -18.27
CA PHE A 74 0.56 10.59 -19.42
C PHE A 74 0.93 9.43 -20.35
N ASN A 75 0.06 8.43 -20.50
CA ASN A 75 0.30 7.29 -21.37
C ASN A 75 0.12 7.70 -22.85
N PRO A 76 1.19 7.68 -23.68
CA PRO A 76 1.12 8.15 -25.07
C PRO A 76 0.08 7.37 -25.90
N PHE A 77 -0.18 6.10 -25.59
CA PHE A 77 -1.18 5.31 -26.30
C PHE A 77 -2.63 5.76 -26.07
N LEU A 78 -2.92 6.53 -25.01
CA LEU A 78 -4.25 7.09 -24.75
C LEU A 78 -4.50 8.41 -25.50
N TYR A 79 -3.43 9.14 -25.82
CA TYR A 79 -3.51 10.42 -26.53
C TYR A 79 -3.27 10.29 -28.03
N PHE A 80 -2.47 9.30 -28.44
CA PHE A 80 -2.38 8.92 -29.83
C PHE A 80 -3.61 8.09 -30.20
N ARG A 81 -4.52 8.72 -30.94
CA ARG A 81 -5.52 8.01 -31.74
C ARG A 81 -4.80 7.54 -32.99
N PHE A 82 -4.17 6.36 -32.92
CA PHE A 82 -3.95 5.57 -34.13
C PHE A 82 -5.29 5.11 -34.67
#